data_AF-A0A959ERE3-F1
#
_entry.id   AF-A0A959ERE3-F1
#
_cell.length_a   1.000
_cell.length_b   1.000
_cell.length_c   1.000
_cell.angle_alpha   90.00
_cell.angle_beta   90.00
_cell.angle_gamma   90.00
#
_symmetry.space_group_name_H-M   'P 1'
#
loop_
_entity.id
_entity.type
_entity.pdbx_description
1 polymer ?
#
loop_
_entity_poly.entity_id
_entity_poly.type
_entity_poly.pdbx_seq_one_letter_code
_entity_poly.pdbx_strand_id
1 'polypeptide(L)'
;MARHPLFPTLLLLLLLSLTGLGLRLFSDEAVNWPGFFSMMVFYALFFYLGSMAARGREEGGATGLMLAGRRLPLGLAIFTMSATWIGGGYINGTAEYTAAEGFGLVWVQAPWGYALSLMIGGLFFAGRMRRFRFRTMLDPLEQRFGKRMAAVLFLPALTGEIFWTAAILTALGTTFGTVLGLETSTAIVLSACIAIAYTA
;
A
#
# COMPACT_ATOMS: atom_id res chain seq x y z
N MET A 1 7.92 -14.13 23.78
CA MET A 1 7.97 -15.46 23.13
C MET A 1 8.03 -15.24 21.61
N ALA A 2 9.24 -15.07 21.06
CA ALA A 2 9.43 -14.66 19.67
C ALA A 2 9.06 -15.81 18.71
N ARG A 3 7.88 -15.74 18.08
CA ARG A 3 7.45 -16.73 17.08
C ARG A 3 8.47 -16.74 15.92
N HIS A 4 8.78 -17.94 15.42
CA HIS A 4 9.71 -18.15 14.30
C HIS A 4 9.21 -17.40 13.05
N PRO A 5 10.06 -16.75 12.24
CA PRO A 5 9.63 -15.95 11.08
C PRO A 5 8.87 -16.77 10.04
N LEU A 6 9.07 -18.08 10.04
CA LEU A 6 8.40 -19.02 9.15
C LEU A 6 6.93 -19.25 9.53
N PHE A 7 6.54 -19.13 10.80
CA PHE A 7 5.18 -19.44 11.24
C PHE A 7 4.09 -18.61 10.52
N PRO A 8 4.20 -17.26 10.44
CA PRO A 8 3.20 -16.48 9.73
C PRO A 8 3.22 -16.71 8.21
N THR A 9 4.39 -16.91 7.61
CA THR A 9 4.51 -17.22 6.17
C THR A 9 3.91 -18.59 5.84
N LEU A 10 4.14 -19.59 6.69
CA LEU A 10 3.56 -20.93 6.55
C LEU A 10 2.04 -20.92 6.73
N LEU A 11 1.52 -20.12 7.67
CA LEU A 11 0.08 -19.94 7.85
C LEU A 11 -0.57 -19.32 6.62
N LEU A 12 0.06 -18.29 6.03
CA LEU A 12 -0.40 -17.66 4.79
C LEU A 12 -0.40 -18.66 3.63
N LEU A 13 0.69 -19.41 3.45
CA LEU A 13 0.80 -20.43 2.42
C LEU A 13 -0.25 -21.54 2.60
N LEU A 14 -0.52 -21.96 3.82
CA LEU A 14 -1.56 -22.94 4.12
C LEU A 14 -2.96 -22.39 3.78
N LEU A 15 -3.23 -21.14 4.14
CA LEU A 15 -4.52 -20.49 3.86
C LEU A 15 -4.73 -20.31 2.35
N LEU A 16 -3.71 -19.88 1.62
CA LEU A 16 -3.71 -19.79 0.15
C LEU A 16 -3.86 -21.17 -0.49
N SER A 17 -3.15 -22.18 0.00
CA SER A 17 -3.28 -23.55 -0.51
C SER A 17 -4.68 -24.12 -0.30
N LEU A 18 -5.30 -23.86 0.85
CA LEU A 18 -6.68 -24.26 1.14
C LEU A 18 -7.69 -23.52 0.27
N THR A 19 -7.50 -22.23 -0.01
CA THR A 19 -8.35 -21.49 -0.94
C THR A 19 -8.21 -21.98 -2.37
N GLY A 20 -6.99 -22.26 -2.83
CA GLY A 20 -6.75 -22.86 -4.14
C GLY A 20 -7.37 -24.26 -4.26
N LEU A 21 -7.27 -25.09 -3.22
CA LEU A 21 -7.87 -26.42 -3.18
C LEU A 21 -9.40 -26.36 -3.10
N GLY A 22 -9.95 -25.39 -2.37
CA GLY A 22 -11.39 -25.11 -2.31
C GLY A 22 -11.95 -24.66 -3.66
N LEU A 23 -11.27 -23.74 -4.35
CA LEU A 23 -11.66 -23.30 -5.70
C LEU A 23 -11.59 -24.45 -6.71
N ARG A 24 -10.57 -25.32 -6.62
CA ARG A 24 -10.45 -26.49 -7.50
C ARG A 24 -11.53 -27.55 -7.28
N LEU A 25 -12.05 -27.67 -6.06
CA LEU A 25 -13.00 -28.72 -5.68
C LEU A 25 -14.46 -28.25 -5.72
N PHE A 26 -14.72 -26.96 -5.55
CA PHE A 26 -16.08 -26.40 -5.41
C PHE A 26 -16.44 -25.33 -6.46
N SER A 27 -15.53 -24.94 -7.37
CA SER A 27 -15.81 -23.92 -8.38
C SER A 27 -15.49 -24.44 -9.79
N ASP A 28 -16.47 -24.36 -10.70
CA ASP A 28 -16.30 -24.60 -12.15
C ASP A 28 -15.69 -23.39 -12.89
N GLU A 29 -15.19 -22.40 -12.12
CA GLU A 29 -14.58 -21.16 -12.62
C GLU A 29 -13.20 -21.42 -13.26
N ALA A 30 -12.92 -20.72 -14.36
CA ALA A 30 -11.66 -20.84 -15.09
C ALA A 30 -10.52 -20.10 -14.34
N VAL A 31 -10.02 -20.69 -13.25
CA VAL A 31 -8.94 -20.13 -12.45
C VAL A 31 -7.63 -20.12 -13.24
N ASN A 32 -6.94 -18.97 -13.25
CA ASN A 32 -5.62 -18.84 -13.85
C ASN A 32 -4.55 -19.40 -12.90
N TRP A 33 -4.33 -20.72 -12.98
CA TRP A 33 -3.38 -21.45 -12.14
C TRP A 33 -1.94 -20.88 -12.14
N PRO A 34 -1.36 -20.48 -13.30
CA PRO A 34 -0.06 -19.79 -13.32
C PRO A 34 -0.05 -18.48 -12.54
N GLY A 35 -1.10 -17.67 -12.67
CA GLY A 35 -1.26 -16.41 -11.93
C GLY A 35 -1.38 -16.63 -10.43
N PHE A 36 -2.19 -17.63 -10.03
CA PHE A 36 -2.37 -18.01 -8.64
C PHE A 36 -1.06 -18.47 -7.98
N PHE A 37 -0.29 -19.33 -8.64
CA PHE A 37 1.00 -19.80 -8.13
C PHE A 37 2.00 -18.64 -7.99
N SER A 38 2.06 -17.75 -8.98
CA SER A 38 2.93 -16.56 -8.95
C SER A 38 2.59 -15.65 -7.78
N MET A 39 1.30 -15.42 -7.52
CA MET A 39 0.81 -14.64 -6.38
C MET A 39 1.17 -15.28 -5.05
N MET A 40 1.05 -16.61 -4.93
CA MET A 40 1.40 -17.33 -3.71
C MET A 40 2.88 -17.23 -3.37
N VAL A 41 3.77 -17.38 -4.37
CA VAL A 41 5.22 -17.21 -4.18
C VAL A 41 5.55 -15.76 -3.80
N PHE A 42 4.94 -14.79 -4.47
CA PHE A 42 5.15 -13.36 -4.19
C PHE A 42 4.75 -12.99 -2.76
N TYR A 43 3.55 -13.38 -2.33
CA TYR A 43 3.08 -13.10 -0.98
C TYR A 43 3.92 -13.81 0.08
N ALA A 44 4.33 -15.06 -0.14
CA ALA A 44 5.21 -15.77 0.77
C ALA A 44 6.56 -15.04 0.96
N LEU A 45 7.16 -14.56 -0.14
CA LEU A 45 8.40 -13.79 -0.10
C LEU A 45 8.22 -12.48 0.69
N PHE A 46 7.18 -11.70 0.39
CA PHE A 46 6.92 -10.43 1.08
C PHE A 46 6.62 -10.62 2.57
N PHE A 47 5.83 -11.63 2.93
CA PHE A 47 5.53 -11.92 4.33
C PHE A 47 6.77 -12.41 5.09
N TYR A 48 7.61 -13.22 4.43
CA TYR A 48 8.88 -13.67 4.99
C TYR A 48 9.81 -12.48 5.26
N LEU A 49 10.05 -11.62 4.26
CA LEU A 49 10.87 -10.42 4.41
C LEU A 49 10.31 -9.46 5.48
N GLY A 50 8.99 -9.27 5.51
CA GLY A 50 8.31 -8.45 6.51
C GLY A 50 8.46 -9.00 7.94
N SER A 51 8.32 -10.32 8.12
CA SER A 51 8.50 -10.98 9.41
C SER A 51 9.94 -10.91 9.91
N MET A 52 10.92 -10.99 8.99
CA MET A 52 12.34 -10.83 9.31
C MET A 52 12.66 -9.39 9.70
N ALA A 53 12.17 -8.41 8.95
CA ALA A 53 12.34 -6.98 9.26
C ALA A 53 11.65 -6.58 10.57
N ALA A 54 10.52 -7.21 10.92
CA ALA A 54 9.80 -6.95 12.16
C ALA A 54 10.60 -7.36 13.42
N ARG A 55 11.60 -8.23 13.30
CA ARG A 55 12.45 -8.65 14.43
C ARG A 55 13.43 -7.58 14.91
N GLY A 56 13.80 -6.63 14.05
CA GLY A 56 14.70 -5.53 14.42
C GLY A 56 14.01 -4.36 15.16
N ARG A 57 12.74 -4.51 15.57
CA ARG A 57 11.86 -3.41 16.01
C ARG A 57 11.92 -3.07 17.50
N GLU A 58 12.87 -3.59 18.27
CA GLU A 58 12.82 -3.48 19.74
C GLU A 58 13.27 -2.13 20.32
N GLU A 59 13.83 -1.19 19.52
CA GLU A 59 14.40 0.04 20.08
C GLU A 59 13.63 1.31 19.64
N GLY A 60 12.81 1.87 20.54
CA GLY A 60 12.42 3.31 20.48
C GLY A 60 10.94 3.68 20.57
N GLY A 61 10.03 2.74 20.85
CA GLY A 61 8.59 3.03 21.00
C GLY A 61 7.92 3.62 19.74
N ALA A 62 6.73 4.21 19.88
CA ALA A 62 5.94 4.72 18.74
C ALA A 62 6.69 5.79 17.90
N THR A 63 7.49 6.63 18.55
CA THR A 63 8.27 7.68 17.86
C THR A 63 9.46 7.08 17.08
N GLY A 64 10.12 6.06 17.64
CA GLY A 64 11.17 5.32 16.94
C GLY A 64 10.64 4.59 15.71
N LEU A 65 9.44 4.00 15.82
CA LEU A 65 8.73 3.35 14.73
C LEU A 65 8.34 4.33 13.61
N MET A 66 7.79 5.50 13.96
CA MET A 66 7.31 6.48 12.97
C MET A 66 8.44 7.24 12.27
N LEU A 67 9.56 7.50 12.97
CA LEU A 67 10.63 8.35 12.44
C LEU A 67 11.87 7.58 11.99
N ALA A 68 11.98 6.28 12.29
CA ALA A 68 13.16 5.46 12.01
C ALA A 68 14.47 6.16 12.44
N GLY A 69 14.45 6.82 13.60
CA GLY A 69 15.58 7.60 14.13
C GLY A 69 16.02 8.80 13.26
N ARG A 70 15.26 9.20 12.23
CA ARG A 70 15.61 10.24 11.23
C ARG A 70 16.95 9.99 10.52
N ARG A 71 17.36 8.73 10.41
CA ARG A 71 18.65 8.29 9.84
C ARG A 71 18.49 7.47 8.56
N LEU A 72 17.31 7.46 7.96
CA LEU A 72 17.09 6.75 6.70
C LEU A 72 17.97 7.34 5.59
N PRO A 73 18.80 6.51 4.92
CA PRO A 73 19.61 6.97 3.79
C PRO A 73 18.70 7.38 2.63
N LEU A 74 19.12 8.40 1.87
CA LEU A 74 18.29 9.02 0.83
C LEU A 74 17.82 8.01 -0.24
N GLY A 75 18.70 7.09 -0.66
CA GLY A 75 18.33 6.05 -1.63
C GLY A 75 17.17 5.18 -1.14
N LEU A 76 17.23 4.71 0.11
CA LEU A 76 16.16 3.93 0.71
C LEU A 76 14.88 4.78 0.87
N ALA A 77 15.02 6.05 1.26
CA ALA A 77 13.88 6.96 1.36
C ALA A 77 13.18 7.12 0.00
N ILE A 78 13.92 7.31 -1.09
CA ILE A 78 13.36 7.40 -2.45
C ILE A 78 12.59 6.12 -2.79
N PHE A 79 13.19 4.93 -2.61
CA PHE A 79 12.51 3.66 -2.89
C PHE A 79 11.22 3.49 -2.07
N THR A 80 11.26 3.79 -0.77
CA THR A 80 10.07 3.67 0.09
C THR A 80 8.97 4.66 -0.29
N MET A 81 9.31 5.91 -0.60
CA MET A 81 8.34 6.91 -1.04
C MET A 81 7.75 6.53 -2.40
N SER A 82 8.57 6.11 -3.36
CA SER A 82 8.09 5.64 -4.66
C SER A 82 7.16 4.42 -4.53
N ALA A 83 7.50 3.48 -3.65
CA ALA A 83 6.67 2.30 -3.39
C ALA A 83 5.27 2.66 -2.84
N THR A 84 5.12 3.76 -2.10
CA THR A 84 3.82 4.23 -1.60
C THR A 84 2.90 4.71 -2.72
N TRP A 85 3.45 5.34 -3.76
CA TRP A 85 2.66 5.94 -4.85
C TRP A 85 2.45 4.99 -6.03
N ILE A 86 3.40 4.07 -6.28
CA ILE A 86 3.31 3.09 -7.36
C ILE A 86 2.53 1.87 -6.83
N GLY A 87 1.20 1.99 -6.82
CA GLY A 87 0.28 0.93 -6.41
C GLY A 87 -0.52 0.31 -7.57
N GLY A 88 -1.41 -0.64 -7.23
CA GLY A 88 -2.26 -1.32 -8.22
C GLY A 88 -3.17 -0.35 -8.99
N GLY A 89 -3.72 0.67 -8.33
CA GLY A 89 -4.53 1.70 -9.00
C GLY A 89 -3.73 2.54 -10.00
N TYR A 90 -2.48 2.85 -9.67
CA TYR A 90 -1.56 3.50 -10.61
C TYR A 90 -1.27 2.60 -11.82
N ILE A 91 -0.92 1.33 -11.60
CA ILE A 91 -0.59 0.41 -12.69
C ILE A 91 -1.82 0.18 -13.60
N ASN A 92 -2.97 -0.14 -13.02
CA ASN A 92 -4.19 -0.41 -13.78
C ASN A 92 -4.65 0.85 -14.55
N GLY A 93 -4.68 2.01 -13.89
CA GLY A 93 -5.09 3.26 -14.54
C GLY A 93 -4.12 3.68 -15.65
N THR A 94 -2.81 3.57 -15.44
CA THR A 94 -1.83 3.90 -16.49
C THR A 94 -1.93 2.94 -17.67
N ALA A 95 -2.18 1.65 -17.44
CA ALA A 95 -2.42 0.67 -18.50
C ALA A 95 -3.68 0.98 -19.30
N GLU A 96 -4.80 1.26 -18.63
CA GLU A 96 -6.09 1.60 -19.25
C GLU A 96 -5.98 2.87 -20.12
N TYR A 97 -5.40 3.95 -19.59
CA TYR A 97 -5.21 5.20 -20.34
C TYR A 97 -4.22 5.08 -21.50
N THR A 98 -3.26 4.16 -21.43
CA THR A 98 -2.33 3.93 -22.55
C THR A 98 -2.96 3.07 -23.65
N ALA A 99 -3.85 2.15 -23.28
CA ALA A 99 -4.54 1.28 -24.21
C ALA A 99 -5.75 1.94 -24.90
N ALA A 100 -6.31 2.99 -24.30
CA ALA A 100 -7.46 3.71 -24.85
C ALA A 100 -7.11 4.45 -26.17
N GLU A 101 -7.98 4.33 -27.18
CA GLU A 101 -7.77 4.98 -28.47
C GLU A 101 -7.74 6.52 -28.33
N GLY A 102 -6.76 7.15 -28.98
CA GLY A 102 -6.54 8.61 -28.93
C GLY A 102 -5.71 9.09 -27.73
N PHE A 103 -5.48 8.22 -26.75
CA PHE A 103 -4.55 8.45 -25.65
C PHE A 103 -3.24 7.70 -25.91
N GLY A 104 -2.19 8.08 -25.19
CA GLY A 104 -0.84 7.59 -25.42
C GLY A 104 0.04 7.94 -24.23
N LEU A 105 1.33 7.59 -24.30
CA LEU A 105 2.28 7.76 -23.19
C LEU A 105 2.34 9.18 -22.62
N VAL A 106 2.11 10.21 -23.45
CA VAL A 106 2.10 11.62 -23.03
C VAL A 106 0.92 11.95 -22.11
N TRP A 107 -0.19 11.22 -22.25
CA TRP A 107 -1.42 11.42 -21.48
C TRP A 107 -1.39 10.74 -20.11
N VAL A 108 -0.36 9.92 -19.86
CA VAL A 108 -0.12 9.27 -18.57
C VAL A 108 0.49 10.28 -17.60
N GLN A 109 -0.35 11.15 -17.04
CA GLN A 109 0.10 12.26 -16.17
C GLN A 109 0.54 11.82 -14.79
N ALA A 110 0.06 10.67 -14.30
CA ALA A 110 0.34 10.18 -12.95
C ALA A 110 1.84 10.11 -12.60
N PRO A 111 2.75 9.53 -13.42
CA PRO A 111 4.18 9.53 -13.12
C PRO A 111 4.78 10.93 -13.00
N TRP A 112 4.44 11.83 -13.93
CA TRP A 112 4.94 13.20 -13.93
C TRP A 112 4.44 13.99 -12.71
N GLY A 113 3.16 13.86 -12.38
CA GLY A 113 2.54 14.52 -11.23
C GLY A 113 3.14 14.04 -9.91
N TYR A 114 3.33 12.73 -9.73
CA TYR A 114 3.93 12.17 -8.51
C TYR A 114 5.42 12.52 -8.39
N ALA A 115 6.19 12.40 -9.47
CA ALA A 115 7.61 12.74 -9.44
C ALA A 115 7.83 14.21 -9.12
N LEU A 116 7.08 15.11 -9.77
CA LEU A 116 7.21 16.55 -9.57
C LEU A 116 6.74 16.96 -8.16
N SER A 117 5.62 16.41 -7.69
CA SER A 117 5.10 16.73 -6.35
C SER A 117 6.04 16.24 -5.23
N LEU A 118 6.64 15.06 -5.36
CA LEU A 118 7.65 14.55 -4.42
C LEU A 118 8.94 15.38 -4.46
N MET A 119 9.39 15.79 -5.64
CA MET A 119 10.60 16.62 -5.79
C MET A 119 10.41 18.02 -5.18
N ILE A 120 9.30 18.68 -5.50
CA ILE A 120 8.96 20.00 -4.92
C ILE A 120 8.73 19.86 -3.41
N GLY A 121 7.95 18.86 -2.99
CA GLY A 121 7.70 18.57 -1.57
C GLY A 121 8.99 18.36 -0.78
N GLY A 122 9.91 17.55 -1.32
CA GLY A 122 11.21 17.28 -0.75
C GLY A 122 12.10 18.53 -0.65
N LEU A 123 12.19 19.31 -1.73
CA LEU A 123 13.08 20.47 -1.79
C LEU A 123 12.64 21.61 -0.86
N PHE A 124 11.34 21.93 -0.85
CA PHE A 124 10.82 23.09 -0.11
C PHE A 124 10.39 22.77 1.32
N PHE A 125 9.75 21.62 1.56
CA PHE A 125 9.12 21.33 2.85
C PHE A 125 9.95 20.43 3.76
N ALA A 126 10.69 19.45 3.22
CA ALA A 126 11.40 18.47 4.06
C ALA A 126 12.44 19.12 5.00
N GLY A 127 13.17 20.12 4.50
CA GLY A 127 14.14 20.87 5.30
C GLY A 127 13.49 21.62 6.46
N ARG A 128 12.35 22.29 6.21
CA ARG A 128 11.58 22.99 7.25
C ARG A 128 11.04 21.99 8.27
N MET A 129 10.41 20.92 7.81
CA MET A 129 9.83 19.90 8.69
C MET A 129 10.88 19.25 9.61
N ARG A 130 12.09 18.98 9.09
CA ARG A 130 13.18 18.40 9.89
C ARG A 130 13.69 19.37 10.97
N ARG A 131 13.82 20.67 10.65
CA ARG A 131 14.31 21.69 11.60
C ARG A 131 13.38 21.89 12.79
N PHE A 132 12.06 21.93 12.56
CA PHE A 132 11.05 22.11 13.62
C PHE A 132 10.69 20.81 14.34
N ARG A 133 11.32 19.69 13.95
CA ARG A 133 11.05 18.35 14.48
C ARG A 133 9.58 17.92 14.41
N PHE A 134 8.80 18.46 13.49
CA PHE A 134 7.43 18.04 13.25
C PHE A 134 7.37 16.53 12.96
N ARG A 135 6.27 15.91 13.39
CA ARG A 135 5.92 14.50 13.24
C ARG A 135 4.84 14.31 12.18
N THR A 136 3.89 15.23 12.07
CA THR A 136 2.82 15.16 11.06
C THR A 136 2.86 16.37 10.11
N MET A 137 2.20 16.24 8.95
CA MET A 137 2.01 17.36 8.03
C MET A 137 1.09 18.45 8.61
N LEU A 138 0.29 18.13 9.64
CA LEU A 138 -0.62 19.06 10.30
C LEU A 138 0.06 19.86 11.42
N ASP A 139 1.19 19.42 11.97
CA ASP A 139 1.86 20.11 13.07
C ASP A 139 2.20 21.59 12.76
N PRO A 140 2.70 21.96 11.56
CA PRO A 140 2.90 23.37 11.22
C PRO A 140 1.59 24.18 11.21
N LEU A 141 0.49 23.55 10.80
CA LEU A 141 -0.84 24.18 10.73
C LEU A 141 -1.44 24.32 12.13
N GLU A 142 -1.26 23.32 12.99
CA GLU A 142 -1.62 23.37 14.41
C GLU A 142 -0.84 24.47 15.12
N GLN A 143 0.47 24.59 14.89
CA GLN A 143 1.29 25.62 15.51
C GLN A 143 0.84 27.04 15.10
N ARG A 144 0.40 27.22 13.85
CA ARG A 144 0.02 28.53 13.31
C ARG A 144 -1.43 28.93 13.60
N PHE A 145 -2.37 27.98 13.50
CA PHE A 145 -3.82 28.24 13.55
C PHE A 145 -4.52 27.62 14.76
N GLY A 146 -3.77 26.90 15.61
CA GLY A 146 -4.29 26.20 16.77
C GLY A 146 -4.97 24.86 16.43
N LYS A 147 -5.21 24.07 17.48
CA LYS A 147 -5.75 22.70 17.40
C LYS A 147 -7.09 22.59 16.68
N ARG A 148 -7.99 23.56 16.90
CA ARG A 148 -9.33 23.55 16.29
C ARG A 148 -9.26 23.65 14.77
N MET A 149 -8.41 24.54 14.26
CA MET A 149 -8.26 24.69 12.81
C MET A 149 -7.51 23.51 12.20
N ALA A 150 -6.50 22.97 12.88
CA ALA A 150 -5.82 21.75 12.43
C ALA A 150 -6.78 20.56 12.29
N ALA A 151 -7.73 20.40 13.22
CA ALA A 151 -8.76 19.37 13.13
C ALA A 151 -9.69 19.54 11.91
N VAL A 152 -10.05 20.78 11.56
CA VAL A 152 -10.83 21.06 10.34
C VAL A 152 -10.01 20.75 9.09
N LEU A 153 -8.73 21.15 9.06
CA LEU A 153 -7.81 20.90 7.95
C LEU A 153 -7.45 19.42 7.79
N PHE A 154 -7.67 18.60 8.82
CA PHE A 154 -7.55 17.15 8.73
C PHE A 154 -8.68 16.50 7.92
N LEU A 155 -9.88 17.09 7.89
CA LEU A 155 -11.03 16.48 7.20
C LEU A 155 -10.78 16.26 5.70
N PRO A 156 -10.28 17.24 4.92
CA PRO A 156 -9.92 17.00 3.52
C PRO A 156 -8.85 15.91 3.35
N ALA A 157 -7.82 15.91 4.21
CA ALA A 157 -6.77 14.90 4.17
C ALA A 157 -7.34 13.49 4.42
N LEU A 158 -8.21 13.35 5.43
CA LEU A 158 -8.89 12.12 5.73
C LEU A 158 -9.76 11.64 4.57
N THR A 159 -10.52 12.54 3.93
CA THR A 159 -11.33 12.16 2.76
C THR A 159 -10.46 11.71 1.58
N GLY A 160 -9.31 12.35 1.36
CA GLY A 160 -8.34 11.94 0.34
C GLY A 160 -7.81 10.53 0.60
N GLU A 161 -7.44 10.22 1.84
CA GLU A 161 -7.00 8.87 2.24
C GLU A 161 -8.10 7.81 2.09
N ILE A 162 -9.37 8.17 2.32
CA ILE A 162 -10.50 7.27 2.09
C ILE A 162 -10.63 6.94 0.60
N PHE A 163 -10.58 7.94 -0.28
CA PHE A 163 -10.64 7.71 -1.73
C PHE A 163 -9.43 6.92 -2.24
N TRP A 164 -8.24 7.21 -1.71
CA TRP A 164 -7.02 6.48 -2.06
C TRP A 164 -7.10 5.00 -1.65
N THR A 165 -7.58 4.74 -0.43
CA THR A 165 -7.77 3.38 0.07
C THR A 165 -8.81 2.62 -0.75
N ALA A 166 -9.92 3.28 -1.11
CA ALA A 166 -10.94 2.69 -1.99
C ALA A 166 -10.35 2.31 -3.36
N ALA A 167 -9.52 3.16 -3.96
CA ALA A 167 -8.86 2.86 -5.23
C ALA A 167 -7.92 1.64 -5.12
N ILE A 168 -7.18 1.51 -4.01
CA ILE A 168 -6.32 0.35 -3.76
C ILE A 168 -7.16 -0.94 -3.62
N LEU A 169 -8.25 -0.90 -2.84
CA LEU A 169 -9.13 -2.05 -2.65
C LEU A 169 -9.79 -2.48 -3.97
N THR A 170 -10.19 -1.53 -4.81
CA THR A 170 -10.71 -1.81 -6.15
C THR A 170 -9.64 -2.48 -7.02
N ALA A 171 -8.41 -1.96 -7.03
CA ALA A 171 -7.33 -2.55 -7.82
C ALA A 171 -6.93 -3.96 -7.34
N LEU A 172 -6.97 -4.22 -6.03
CA LEU A 172 -6.80 -5.56 -5.48
C LEU A 172 -7.94 -6.47 -5.92
N GLY A 173 -9.20 -6.01 -5.80
CA GLY A 173 -10.37 -6.76 -6.19
C GLY A 173 -10.41 -7.11 -7.68
N THR A 174 -10.00 -6.21 -8.58
CA THR A 174 -9.90 -6.52 -10.02
C THR A 174 -8.79 -7.54 -10.31
N THR A 175 -7.67 -7.46 -9.61
CA THR A 175 -6.59 -8.45 -9.72
C THR A 175 -7.06 -9.83 -9.23
N PHE A 176 -7.74 -9.91 -8.09
CA PHE A 176 -8.29 -11.17 -7.60
C PHE A 176 -9.40 -11.71 -8.49
N GLY A 177 -10.30 -10.86 -8.97
CA GLY A 177 -11.38 -11.26 -9.89
C GLY A 177 -10.83 -11.87 -11.18
N THR A 178 -9.81 -11.25 -11.78
CA THR A 178 -9.18 -11.78 -13.01
C THR A 178 -8.40 -13.08 -12.79
N VAL A 179 -7.80 -13.29 -11.62
CA VAL A 179 -7.03 -14.51 -11.32
C VAL A 179 -7.94 -15.67 -10.89
N LEU A 180 -8.97 -15.38 -10.10
CA LEU A 180 -9.84 -16.37 -9.46
C LEU A 180 -11.17 -16.61 -10.19
N GLY A 181 -11.49 -15.83 -11.23
CA GLY A 181 -12.78 -15.88 -11.94
C GLY A 181 -13.95 -15.25 -11.17
N LEU A 182 -13.69 -14.65 -10.01
CA LEU A 182 -14.74 -14.08 -9.16
C LEU A 182 -15.29 -12.77 -9.73
N GLU A 183 -16.58 -12.53 -9.51
CA GLU A 183 -17.20 -11.23 -9.76
C GLU A 183 -16.44 -10.12 -8.99
N THR A 184 -16.06 -9.05 -9.70
CA THR A 184 -15.27 -7.94 -9.17
C THR A 184 -15.84 -7.35 -7.88
N SER A 185 -17.17 -7.21 -7.77
CA SER A 185 -17.83 -6.68 -6.58
C SER A 185 -17.55 -7.56 -5.34
N THR A 186 -17.72 -8.87 -5.48
CA THR A 186 -17.44 -9.86 -4.44
C THR A 186 -15.96 -9.89 -4.06
N ALA A 187 -15.07 -9.79 -5.06
CA ALA A 187 -13.62 -9.76 -4.83
C ALA A 187 -13.17 -8.51 -4.06
N ILE A 188 -13.78 -7.34 -4.31
CA ILE A 188 -13.51 -6.10 -3.57
C ILE A 188 -13.94 -6.24 -2.11
N VAL A 189 -15.16 -6.74 -1.85
CA VAL A 189 -15.67 -6.93 -0.47
C VAL A 189 -14.78 -7.89 0.31
N LEU A 190 -14.40 -9.02 -0.30
CA LEU A 190 -13.49 -9.99 0.32
C LEU A 190 -12.13 -9.35 0.65
N SER A 191 -11.57 -8.57 -0.29
CA SER A 191 -10.30 -7.86 -0.09
C SER A 191 -10.38 -6.86 1.07
N ALA A 192 -11.49 -6.13 1.19
CA ALA A 192 -11.73 -5.21 2.29
C ALA A 192 -11.82 -5.93 3.64
N CYS A 193 -12.56 -7.05 3.70
CA CYS A 193 -12.65 -7.87 4.92
C CYS A 193 -11.28 -8.38 5.39
N ILE A 194 -10.45 -8.89 4.47
CA ILE A 194 -9.10 -9.37 4.79
C ILE A 194 -8.22 -8.21 5.28
N ALA A 195 -8.27 -7.05 4.62
CA ALA A 195 -7.48 -5.89 5.01
C ALA A 195 -7.86 -5.39 6.42
N ILE A 196 -9.16 -5.35 6.74
CA ILE A 196 -9.65 -4.97 8.08
C ILE A 196 -9.18 -6.00 9.12
N ALA A 197 -9.35 -7.30 8.85
CA ALA A 197 -8.98 -8.35 9.78
C ALA A 197 -7.46 -8.41 10.07
N TYR A 198 -6.63 -8.04 9.11
CA TYR A 198 -5.18 -7.94 9.31
C TYR A 198 -4.76 -6.69 10.09
N THR A 199 -5.56 -5.62 10.02
CA THR A 199 -5.23 -4.32 10.62
C THR A 199 -5.78 -4.15 12.04
N ALA A 200 -6.91 -4.78 12.34
CA ALA A 200 -7.58 -4.76 13.65
C ALA A 200 -6.80 -5.55 14.71
#